data_AF-A0A7S1AXG6-F1
#
_entry.id   AF-A0A7S1AXG6-F1
#
_cell.length_a   1.000
_cell.length_b   1.000
_cell.length_c   1.000
_cell.angle_alpha   90.00
_cell.angle_beta   90.00
_cell.angle_gamma   90.00
#
_symmetry.space_group_name_H-M   'P 1'
#
loop_
_entity.id
_entity.type
_entity.pdbx_description
1 polymer ?
#
loop_
_entity_poly.entity_id
_entity_poly.type
_entity_poly.pdbx_seq_one_letter_code
_entity_poly.pdbx_strand_id
1 'polypeptide(L)'
;AKISDVVEECPYEGNLLSAIPVVTCMVRPSVELKRPNNVPASPKLQPASVCQDYSALRLLQCPERGCNATAQFDFEDLDLALYHCFMSVSINQTDFDRDQGTDESVQWVNISGVNAVSDVLPGQNPCGCSNKSSISEFPLLKSFNVTDMLRNQSGIIDVVSKI
;
A
#
# COMPACT_ATOMS: atom_id res chain seq x y z
N ALA A 1 4.77 -15.64 36.78
CA ALA A 1 4.98 -14.24 36.36
C ALA A 1 3.68 -13.75 35.75
N LYS A 2 3.02 -12.77 36.39
CA LYS A 2 1.79 -12.16 35.89
C LYS A 2 2.18 -10.75 35.44
N ILE A 3 2.10 -10.47 34.15
CA ILE A 3 2.34 -9.14 33.60
C ILE A 3 1.17 -8.23 34.03
N SER A 4 1.45 -6.99 34.45
CA SER A 4 0.46 -6.08 35.03
C SER A 4 -0.69 -5.79 34.07
N ASP A 5 -1.90 -5.61 34.59
CA ASP A 5 -3.16 -5.38 33.84
C ASP A 5 -3.22 -4.00 33.12
N VAL A 6 -2.07 -3.35 32.86
CA VAL A 6 -1.92 -1.96 32.37
C VAL A 6 -0.95 -1.89 31.18
N VAL A 7 -0.95 -2.90 30.32
CA VAL A 7 -0.19 -2.81 29.06
C VAL A 7 -1.11 -2.14 28.04
N GLU A 8 -0.91 -0.83 27.82
CA GLU A 8 -1.67 -0.01 26.86
C GLU A 8 -1.23 -0.31 25.42
N GLU A 9 -1.50 -1.52 24.93
CA GLU A 9 -1.58 -1.73 23.49
C GLU A 9 -2.78 -0.91 23.01
N CYS A 10 -2.56 0.16 22.23
CA CYS A 10 -3.68 0.93 21.64
C CYS A 10 -3.95 0.42 20.24
N PRO A 11 -4.76 -0.65 20.07
CA PRO A 11 -5.09 -1.13 18.75
C PRO A 11 -5.84 -0.05 17.97
N TYR A 12 -5.42 0.17 16.73
CA TYR A 12 -6.17 0.98 15.80
C TYR A 12 -7.31 0.13 15.24
N GLU A 13 -8.55 0.48 15.58
CA GLU A 13 -9.76 -0.29 15.20
C GLU A 13 -9.69 -1.78 15.60
N GLY A 14 -9.07 -2.09 16.74
CA GLY A 14 -8.88 -3.48 17.18
C GLY A 14 -7.68 -4.20 16.57
N ASN A 15 -6.83 -3.51 15.78
CA ASN A 15 -5.63 -4.07 15.17
C ASN A 15 -4.33 -3.50 15.74
N LEU A 16 -3.36 -4.38 16.00
CA LEU A 16 -2.00 -4.03 16.40
C LEU A 16 -1.13 -3.63 15.19
N LEU A 17 -1.39 -4.17 14.00
CA LEU A 17 -0.95 -3.58 12.73
C LEU A 17 -2.14 -2.97 12.01
N SER A 18 -2.00 -1.73 11.56
CA SER A 18 -2.88 -1.19 10.52
C SER A 18 -2.05 -0.44 9.50
N ALA A 19 -1.94 -0.97 8.29
CA ALA A 19 -1.24 -0.37 7.17
C ALA A 19 -2.15 -0.14 5.97
N ILE A 20 -1.78 0.85 5.16
CA ILE A 20 -2.46 1.23 3.94
C ILE A 20 -1.43 1.15 2.80
N PRO A 21 -1.32 0.00 2.11
CA PRO A 21 -0.69 -0.06 0.81
C PRO A 21 -1.53 0.70 -0.23
N VAL A 22 -0.86 1.51 -1.03
CA VAL A 22 -1.42 2.26 -2.16
C VAL A 22 -0.57 1.97 -3.38
N VAL A 23 -1.21 1.54 -4.47
CA VAL A 23 -0.58 1.37 -5.79
C VAL A 23 -1.08 2.47 -6.71
N THR A 24 -0.18 3.19 -7.33
CA THR A 24 -0.47 4.21 -8.34
C THR A 24 0.19 3.85 -9.65
N CYS A 25 -0.61 3.71 -10.70
CA CYS A 25 -0.20 3.38 -12.06
C CYS A 25 -0.48 4.53 -13.02
N MET A 26 0.53 4.95 -13.77
CA MET A 26 0.37 5.81 -14.93
C MET A 26 -0.14 4.98 -16.10
N VAL A 27 -1.30 5.34 -16.65
CA VAL A 27 -1.93 4.59 -17.73
C VAL A 27 -2.17 5.47 -18.96
N ARG A 28 -2.04 4.88 -20.14
CA ARG A 28 -2.47 5.56 -21.37
C ARG A 28 -3.97 5.41 -21.53
N PRO A 29 -4.68 6.47 -22.00
CA PRO A 29 -6.08 6.34 -22.38
C PRO A 29 -6.25 5.25 -23.42
N SER A 30 -7.26 4.40 -23.24
CA SER A 30 -7.70 3.51 -24.32
C SER A 30 -8.28 4.38 -25.43
N VAL A 31 -7.65 4.35 -26.61
CA VAL A 31 -8.23 4.99 -27.79
C VAL A 31 -9.35 4.07 -28.26
N GLU A 32 -10.61 4.44 -28.02
CA GLU A 32 -11.72 3.82 -28.74
C GLU A 32 -11.48 4.03 -30.24
N LEU A 33 -11.09 2.95 -30.92
CA LEU A 33 -11.04 2.93 -32.37
C LEU A 33 -12.47 3.06 -32.90
N LYS A 34 -12.94 4.29 -33.09
CA LYS A 34 -14.15 4.54 -33.86
C LYS A 34 -13.91 3.95 -35.26
N ARG A 35 -14.61 2.85 -35.54
CA ARG A 35 -14.58 2.15 -36.83
C ARG A 35 -14.80 3.21 -37.93
N PRO A 36 -13.88 3.37 -38.90
CA PRO A 36 -13.99 4.45 -39.86
C PRO A 36 -15.22 4.23 -40.74
N ASN A 37 -16.24 5.08 -40.58
CA ASN A 37 -17.18 5.32 -41.67
C ASN A 37 -16.39 6.00 -42.78
N ASN A 38 -16.32 5.39 -43.96
CA ASN A 38 -15.54 5.76 -45.14
C ASN A 38 -15.75 7.22 -45.62
N VAL A 39 -15.26 8.20 -44.86
CA VAL A 39 -15.29 9.62 -45.22
C VAL A 39 -13.85 10.15 -45.11
N PRO A 40 -13.26 10.71 -46.19
CA PRO A 40 -11.96 11.36 -46.12
C PRO A 40 -12.08 12.63 -45.27
N ALA A 41 -11.70 12.56 -44.00
CA ALA A 41 -11.64 13.72 -43.12
C ALA A 41 -10.21 14.27 -43.12
N SER A 42 -10.08 15.59 -43.31
CA SER A 42 -8.81 16.32 -43.18
C SER A 42 -8.10 15.96 -41.87
N PRO A 43 -6.75 15.93 -41.86
CA PRO A 43 -5.97 15.59 -40.67
C PRO A 43 -6.22 16.65 -39.59
N LYS A 44 -7.15 16.36 -38.67
CA LYS A 44 -7.31 17.14 -37.45
C LYS A 44 -6.18 16.74 -36.52
N LEU A 45 -5.43 17.73 -36.05
CA LEU A 45 -4.41 17.57 -35.00
C LEU A 45 -5.09 16.89 -33.80
N GLN A 46 -4.70 15.66 -33.49
CA GLN A 46 -5.28 14.95 -32.35
C GLN A 46 -4.88 15.70 -31.07
N PRO A 47 -5.81 15.96 -30.13
CA PRO A 47 -5.44 16.51 -28.84
C PRO A 47 -4.42 15.58 -28.19
N ALA A 48 -3.38 16.16 -27.56
CA ALA A 48 -2.35 15.39 -26.88
C ALA A 48 -3.02 14.37 -25.92
N SER A 49 -2.66 13.10 -26.05
CA SER A 49 -3.18 12.04 -25.19
C SER A 49 -2.85 12.36 -23.74
N VAL A 50 -3.87 12.63 -22.91
CA VAL A 50 -3.73 12.92 -21.49
C VAL A 50 -3.39 11.63 -20.77
N CYS A 51 -2.22 11.51 -20.16
CA CYS A 51 -1.94 10.39 -19.25
C CYS A 51 -2.85 10.51 -18.02
N GLN A 52 -3.50 9.41 -17.64
CA GLN A 52 -4.33 9.36 -16.45
C GLN A 52 -3.63 8.49 -15.40
N ASP A 53 -3.73 8.88 -14.13
CA ASP A 53 -3.25 8.07 -13.02
C ASP A 53 -4.39 7.20 -12.49
N TYR A 54 -4.14 5.92 -12.37
CA TYR A 54 -5.00 4.95 -11.70
C TYR A 54 -4.41 4.65 -10.32
N SER A 55 -5.21 4.73 -9.26
CA SER A 55 -4.75 4.39 -7.91
C SER A 55 -5.70 3.43 -7.21
N ALA A 56 -5.15 2.43 -6.54
CA ALA A 56 -5.88 1.48 -5.72
C ALA A 56 -5.27 1.45 -4.31
N LEU A 57 -6.13 1.28 -3.30
CA LEU A 57 -5.74 1.14 -1.90
C LEU A 57 -6.37 -0.10 -1.28
N ARG A 58 -5.70 -0.69 -0.31
CA ARG A 58 -6.18 -1.82 0.50
C ARG A 58 -5.77 -1.63 1.96
N LEU A 59 -6.46 -2.35 2.85
CA LEU A 59 -6.11 -2.39 4.26
C LEU A 59 -5.26 -3.64 4.54
N LEU A 60 -4.22 -3.45 5.34
CA LEU A 60 -3.30 -4.49 5.78
C LEU A 60 -3.34 -4.50 7.31
N GLN A 61 -4.14 -5.41 7.88
CA GLN A 61 -4.49 -5.40 9.30
C GLN A 61 -4.09 -6.69 10.01
N CYS A 62 -3.69 -6.57 11.27
CA CYS A 62 -3.28 -7.68 12.12
C CYS A 62 -3.81 -7.46 13.55
N PRO A 63 -4.70 -8.32 14.07
CA PRO A 63 -5.28 -8.15 15.40
C PRO A 63 -4.36 -8.59 16.54
N GLU A 64 -3.37 -9.44 16.27
CA GLU A 64 -2.56 -10.11 17.29
C GLU A 64 -1.06 -9.99 16.99
N ARG A 65 -0.24 -9.99 18.05
CA ARG A 65 1.22 -9.94 17.92
C ARG A 65 1.75 -11.12 17.09
N GLY A 66 2.69 -10.86 16.18
CA GLY A 66 3.35 -11.90 15.38
C GLY A 66 2.51 -12.47 14.23
N CYS A 67 1.31 -11.93 13.97
CA CYS A 67 0.51 -12.36 12.83
C CYS A 67 1.05 -11.78 11.50
N ASN A 68 0.71 -12.45 10.39
CA ASN A 68 0.98 -11.95 9.06
C ASN A 68 -0.27 -11.24 8.54
N ALA A 69 -0.20 -9.94 8.30
CA ALA A 69 -1.25 -9.22 7.59
C ALA A 69 -1.09 -9.42 6.09
N THR A 70 -2.20 -9.59 5.37
CA THR A 70 -2.20 -9.82 3.92
C THR A 70 -3.20 -8.90 3.23
N ALA A 71 -2.82 -8.32 2.09
CA ALA A 71 -3.68 -7.55 1.22
C ALA A 71 -3.38 -7.92 -0.24
N GLN A 72 -4.42 -8.10 -1.05
CA GLN A 72 -4.30 -8.42 -2.46
C GLN A 72 -4.88 -7.30 -3.32
N PHE A 73 -4.16 -6.95 -4.37
CA PHE A 73 -4.61 -6.06 -5.43
C PHE A 73 -4.82 -6.86 -6.70
N ASP A 74 -5.95 -6.61 -7.35
CA ASP A 74 -6.34 -7.24 -8.59
C ASP A 74 -6.57 -6.14 -9.64
N PHE A 75 -5.82 -6.24 -10.73
CA PHE A 75 -5.83 -5.34 -11.87
C PHE A 75 -6.20 -6.11 -13.17
N GLU A 76 -6.77 -7.32 -13.09
CA GLU A 76 -7.11 -8.19 -14.23
C GLU A 76 -7.99 -7.50 -15.30
N ASP A 77 -8.91 -6.64 -14.88
CA ASP A 77 -9.85 -5.94 -15.77
C ASP A 77 -9.30 -4.65 -16.40
N LEU A 78 -8.05 -4.30 -16.10
CA LEU A 78 -7.45 -3.10 -16.67
C LEU A 78 -6.85 -3.45 -18.03
N ASP A 79 -7.65 -3.27 -19.08
CA ASP A 79 -7.18 -3.14 -20.49
C ASP A 79 -6.38 -1.83 -20.68
N LEU A 80 -5.53 -1.53 -19.70
CA LEU A 80 -4.72 -0.34 -19.57
C LEU A 80 -3.32 -0.70 -20.01
N ALA A 81 -2.78 0.08 -20.95
CA ALA A 81 -1.35 0.08 -21.21
C ALA A 81 -0.64 0.71 -20.00
N LEU A 82 -0.36 -0.13 -18.99
CA LEU A 82 0.37 0.23 -17.78
C LEU A 82 1.76 0.73 -18.18
N TYR A 83 2.06 1.99 -17.86
CA TYR A 83 3.36 2.58 -18.18
C TYR A 83 4.35 2.41 -17.02
N HIS A 84 4.03 3.00 -15.88
CA HIS A 84 4.78 2.88 -14.63
C HIS A 84 3.82 2.75 -13.46
N CYS A 85 4.05 1.76 -12.59
CA CYS A 85 3.31 1.54 -11.37
C CYS A 85 4.24 1.58 -10.16
N PHE A 86 3.83 2.32 -9.14
CA PHE A 86 4.56 2.49 -7.90
C PHE A 86 3.65 2.17 -6.70
N MET A 87 4.20 1.47 -5.72
CA MET A 87 3.54 1.16 -4.47
C MET A 87 4.17 1.96 -3.32
N SER A 88 3.34 2.52 -2.46
CA SER A 88 3.75 3.04 -1.16
C SER A 88 2.96 2.32 -0.07
N VAL A 89 3.58 2.14 1.09
CA VAL A 89 2.94 1.52 2.25
C VAL A 89 3.17 2.43 3.44
N SER A 90 2.09 2.86 4.08
CA SER A 90 2.12 3.61 5.33
C SER A 90 1.46 2.79 6.42
N ILE A 91 1.93 2.90 7.66
CA ILE A 91 1.25 2.34 8.83
C ILE A 91 0.70 3.44 9.72
N ASN A 92 -0.39 3.12 10.40
CA ASN A 92 -0.85 3.82 11.57
C ASN A 92 -0.06 3.27 12.76
N GLN A 93 0.79 4.11 13.36
CA GLN A 93 1.55 3.70 14.54
C GLN A 93 0.58 3.41 15.70
N THR A 94 0.79 2.30 16.40
CA THR A 94 -0.11 1.80 17.46
C THR A 94 0.56 1.71 18.83
N ASP A 95 1.85 1.33 18.93
CA ASP A 95 2.66 1.38 20.17
C ASP A 95 4.15 0.99 19.93
N PHE A 96 4.75 1.40 18.81
CA PHE A 96 6.09 0.89 18.40
C PHE A 96 7.30 1.56 19.11
N ASP A 97 7.15 2.05 20.35
CA ASP A 97 8.18 2.86 21.02
C ASP A 97 9.23 2.07 21.81
N ARG A 98 9.15 0.73 21.81
CA ARG A 98 10.01 -0.18 22.58
C ARG A 98 9.85 -0.09 24.10
N ASP A 99 8.71 0.41 24.57
CA ASP A 99 8.40 0.32 25.99
C ASP A 99 8.34 -1.16 26.43
N GLN A 100 8.66 -1.40 27.72
CA GLN A 100 8.72 -2.73 28.33
C GLN A 100 9.83 -3.68 27.78
N GLY A 101 10.77 -3.18 26.99
CA GLY A 101 11.93 -3.96 26.55
C GLY A 101 11.63 -4.98 25.45
N THR A 102 10.51 -4.82 24.75
CA THR A 102 10.20 -5.54 23.51
C THR A 102 10.61 -4.68 22.32
N ASP A 103 11.38 -5.25 21.38
CA ASP A 103 11.68 -4.61 20.10
C ASP A 103 10.48 -4.75 19.15
N GLU A 104 9.44 -3.95 19.39
CA GLU A 104 8.30 -3.88 18.48
C GLU A 104 8.73 -3.21 17.17
N SER A 105 8.66 -3.96 16.07
CA SER A 105 9.15 -3.54 14.76
C SER A 105 8.32 -4.19 13.67
N VAL A 106 8.31 -3.59 12.48
CA VAL A 106 7.84 -4.28 11.28
C VAL A 106 9.01 -5.11 10.76
N GLN A 107 8.96 -6.43 10.98
CA GLN A 107 10.00 -7.36 10.57
C GLN A 107 10.24 -7.30 9.07
N TRP A 108 9.16 -7.31 8.27
CA TRP A 108 9.27 -7.19 6.82
C TRP A 108 7.94 -6.83 6.16
N VAL A 109 8.04 -6.20 4.99
CA VAL A 109 6.96 -6.10 4.00
C VAL A 109 7.40 -6.83 2.74
N ASN A 110 6.63 -7.82 2.35
CA ASN A 110 6.83 -8.62 1.15
C ASN A 110 5.79 -8.22 0.10
N ILE A 111 6.25 -7.94 -1.11
CA ILE A 111 5.41 -7.62 -2.26
C ILE A 111 5.65 -8.69 -3.32
N SER A 112 4.65 -9.55 -3.54
CA SER A 112 4.67 -10.62 -4.54
C SER A 112 5.93 -11.51 -4.48
N GLY A 113 6.37 -11.85 -3.28
CA GLY A 113 7.55 -12.67 -3.02
C GLY A 113 8.84 -11.88 -2.81
N VAL A 114 8.87 -10.58 -3.11
CA VAL A 114 10.05 -9.72 -2.92
C VAL A 114 10.00 -9.02 -1.57
N ASN A 115 11.03 -9.21 -0.74
CA ASN A 115 11.17 -8.45 0.50
C ASN A 115 11.52 -6.98 0.17
N ALA A 116 10.55 -6.09 0.32
CA ALA A 116 10.64 -4.68 -0.07
C ALA A 116 11.26 -3.81 1.03
N VAL A 117 11.04 -4.15 2.30
CA VAL A 117 11.66 -3.48 3.45
C VAL A 117 11.67 -4.44 4.65
N SER A 118 12.68 -4.36 5.50
CA SER A 118 12.78 -5.15 6.74
C SER A 118 13.24 -4.32 7.93
N ASP A 119 12.98 -4.84 9.13
CA ASP A 119 13.48 -4.36 10.42
C ASP A 119 13.22 -2.87 10.65
N VAL A 120 12.01 -2.43 10.29
CA VAL A 120 11.60 -1.03 10.41
C VAL A 120 11.08 -0.76 11.81
N LEU A 121 11.56 0.32 12.42
CA LEU A 121 11.20 0.75 13.76
C LEU A 121 10.39 2.05 13.70
N PRO A 122 9.05 1.97 13.79
CA PRO A 122 8.21 3.17 13.85
C PRO A 122 8.42 3.85 15.20
N GLY A 123 9.03 5.05 15.22
CA GLY A 123 9.59 5.62 16.44
C GLY A 123 8.63 6.43 17.32
N GLN A 124 7.30 6.28 17.21
CA GLN A 124 6.34 7.05 18.00
C GLN A 124 5.27 6.17 18.65
N ASN A 125 4.92 6.52 19.89
CA ASN A 125 3.77 6.01 20.61
C ASN A 125 2.65 7.06 20.70
N PRO A 126 1.55 6.89 19.93
CA PRO A 126 0.41 7.79 19.96
C PRO A 126 -0.55 7.55 21.14
N CYS A 127 -0.31 6.57 22.03
CA CYS A 127 -1.15 6.27 23.20
C CYS A 127 -1.14 7.36 24.28
N GLY A 128 -0.20 8.31 24.25
CA GLY A 128 -0.07 9.35 25.27
C GLY A 128 -1.30 10.26 25.41
N CYS A 129 -1.75 10.48 26.65
CA CYS A 129 -2.97 11.22 27.04
C CYS A 129 -3.07 12.68 26.55
N SER A 130 -2.05 13.27 25.92
CA SER A 130 -2.03 14.71 25.63
C SER A 130 -2.40 15.12 24.21
N ASN A 131 -2.51 14.21 23.22
CA ASN A 131 -3.02 14.57 21.89
C ASN A 131 -3.66 13.35 21.17
N LYS A 132 -4.91 13.05 21.53
CA LYS A 132 -5.76 12.02 20.87
C LYS A 132 -6.18 12.36 19.43
N SER A 133 -5.41 13.13 18.66
CA SER A 133 -5.95 13.78 17.46
C SER A 133 -5.16 13.60 16.17
N SER A 134 -4.11 12.79 16.14
CA SER A 134 -3.53 12.39 14.85
C SER A 134 -2.87 11.04 14.99
N ILE A 135 -3.51 10.01 14.45
CA ILE A 135 -2.82 8.79 14.07
C ILE A 135 -1.62 9.23 13.22
N SER A 136 -0.41 8.98 13.72
CA SER A 136 0.80 9.39 13.04
C SER A 136 1.12 8.35 11.97
N GLU A 137 0.75 8.65 10.73
CA GLU A 137 1.12 7.83 9.58
C GLU A 137 2.65 7.78 9.45
N PHE A 138 3.21 6.58 9.55
CA PHE A 138 4.61 6.33 9.31
C PHE A 138 4.80 5.65 7.94
N PRO A 139 5.56 6.24 7.01
CA PRO A 139 5.79 5.63 5.71
C PRO A 139 6.81 4.50 5.83
N LEU A 140 6.36 3.25 5.70
CA LEU A 140 7.23 2.06 5.65
C LEU A 140 7.97 1.95 4.32
N LEU A 141 7.29 2.27 3.23
CA LEU A 141 7.80 2.10 1.88
C LEU A 141 7.28 3.24 1.00
N LYS A 142 8.15 3.84 0.20
CA LYS A 142 7.79 4.93 -0.72
C LYS A 142 8.18 4.57 -2.14
N SER A 143 7.24 4.73 -3.07
CA SER A 143 7.48 4.66 -4.52
C SER A 143 8.22 3.40 -4.99
N PHE A 144 7.90 2.24 -4.41
CA PHE A 144 8.46 0.96 -4.82
C PHE A 144 7.92 0.55 -6.20
N ASN A 145 8.79 0.28 -7.15
CA ASN A 145 8.36 -0.03 -8.52
C ASN A 145 7.76 -1.44 -8.60
N VAL A 146 6.48 -1.53 -8.95
CA VAL A 146 5.72 -2.79 -9.12
C VAL A 146 5.29 -3.04 -10.57
N THR A 147 5.82 -2.26 -11.52
CA THR A 147 5.41 -2.29 -12.93
C THR A 147 5.57 -3.69 -13.53
N ASP A 148 6.75 -4.31 -13.35
CA ASP A 148 7.04 -5.61 -13.93
C ASP A 148 6.30 -6.75 -13.19
N MET A 149 6.01 -6.56 -11.89
CA MET A 149 5.20 -7.51 -11.13
C MET A 149 3.79 -7.61 -11.71
N LEU A 150 3.16 -6.46 -11.97
CA LEU A 150 1.82 -6.41 -12.58
C LEU A 150 1.78 -7.00 -13.98
N ARG A 151 2.80 -6.70 -14.80
CA ARG A 151 2.89 -7.23 -16.16
C ARG A 151 3.10 -8.75 -16.21
N ASN A 152 3.84 -9.29 -15.24
CA ASN A 152 4.21 -10.72 -15.24
C ASN A 152 3.25 -11.61 -14.45
N GLN A 153 2.51 -11.08 -13.47
CA GLN A 153 1.62 -11.83 -12.58
C GLN A 153 0.13 -11.64 -12.88
N SER A 154 -0.23 -11.49 -14.15
CA SER A 154 -1.63 -11.32 -14.58
C SER A 154 -2.35 -10.15 -13.91
N GLY A 155 -1.63 -9.10 -13.50
CA GLY A 155 -2.24 -7.97 -12.79
C GLY A 155 -2.56 -8.25 -11.32
N ILE A 156 -2.04 -9.31 -10.70
CA ILE A 156 -2.21 -9.54 -9.26
C ILE A 156 -0.95 -9.08 -8.51
N ILE A 157 -1.12 -8.35 -7.40
CA ILE A 157 -0.06 -8.08 -6.42
C ILE A 157 -0.53 -8.52 -5.03
N ASP A 158 0.29 -9.36 -4.39
CA ASP A 158 0.12 -9.72 -2.99
C ASP A 158 1.06 -8.90 -2.11
N VAL A 159 0.51 -8.26 -1.07
CA VAL A 159 1.28 -7.56 -0.05
C VAL A 159 1.10 -8.30 1.27
N VAL A 160 2.21 -8.75 1.85
CA VAL A 160 2.22 -9.42 3.14
C VAL A 160 3.15 -8.65 4.06
N SER A 161 2.74 -8.40 5.29
CA SER A 161 3.58 -7.75 6.30
C SER A 161 3.57 -8.55 7.59
N LYS A 162 4.71 -8.55 8.28
CA LYS A 162 4.87 -9.20 9.57
C LYS A 162 5.38 -8.22 10.62
N ILE A 163 4.74 -8.25 11.79
CA ILE A 163 5.22 -7.63 13.04
C ILE A 163 6.03 -8.65 13.82
#